data_AF-A0A831T0K8-F1
#
_entry.id   AF-A0A831T0K8-F1
#
_cell.length_a   1.000
_cell.length_b   1.000
_cell.length_c   1.000
_cell.angle_alpha   90.00
_cell.angle_beta   90.00
_cell.angle_gamma   90.00
#
_symmetry.space_group_name_H-M   'P 1'
#
loop_
_entity.id
_entity.type
_entity.pdbx_description
1 polymer ?
#
loop_
_entity_poly.entity_id
_entity_poly.type
_entity_poly.pdbx_seq_one_letter_code
_entity_poly.pdbx_strand_id
1 'polypeptide(L)' 'MRIKSYLPGGIFLLLLIIAFPAVLLAQAVYGSIFGTVTDTNGAAVVGATVTITDLNKGVT' A
#
# COMPACT_ATOMS: atom_id res chain seq x y z
N MET A 1 45.93 6.10 -14.10
CA MET A 1 44.46 6.27 -14.08
C MET A 1 44.12 7.31 -13.00
N ARG A 2 43.82 8.56 -13.37
CA ARG A 2 43.44 9.60 -12.38
C ARG A 2 42.01 9.33 -11.94
N ILE A 3 41.83 8.84 -10.71
CA ILE A 3 40.50 8.71 -10.11
C ILE A 3 39.90 10.12 -10.09
N LYS A 4 38.88 10.29 -10.91
CA LYS A 4 38.14 11.54 -11.05
C LYS A 4 37.48 11.87 -9.71
N SER A 5 37.68 13.08 -9.19
CA SER A 5 37.33 13.51 -7.83
C SER A 5 35.84 13.44 -7.47
N TYR A 6 34.97 13.20 -8.46
CA TYR A 6 33.53 12.99 -8.30
C TYR A 6 33.13 11.53 -7.98
N LEU A 7 34.04 10.57 -8.14
CA LEU A 7 33.82 9.16 -7.79
C LEU A 7 33.42 8.93 -6.31
N PRO A 8 34.08 9.55 -5.30
CA PRO A 8 33.67 9.38 -3.91
C PRO A 8 32.30 9.99 -3.60
N GLY A 9 31.94 11.10 -4.25
CA GLY A 9 30.64 11.74 -4.08
C GLY A 9 29.50 10.87 -4.60
N GLY A 10 29.69 10.22 -5.75
CA GLY A 10 28.71 9.28 -6.30
C GLY A 10 28.51 8.04 -5.43
N ILE A 11 29.59 7.50 -4.88
CA ILE A 11 29.54 6.35 -3.95
C ILE A 11 28.84 6.74 -2.65
N PHE A 12 29.15 7.92 -2.09
CA PHE A 12 28.49 8.42 -0.89
C PHE A 12 26.98 8.61 -1.08
N LEU A 13 26.56 9.18 -2.21
CA LEU A 13 25.14 9.34 -2.53
C LEU A 13 24.44 7.99 -2.70
N LEU A 14 25.08 7.03 -3.36
CA LEU A 14 24.54 5.67 -3.51
C LEU A 14 24.38 4.96 -2.16
N LEU A 15 25.38 5.08 -1.27
CA LEU A 15 25.31 4.54 0.08
C LEU A 15 24.20 5.20 0.90
N LEU A 16 23.98 6.50 0.74
CA LEU A 16 22.87 7.21 1.36
C LEU A 16 21.51 6.68 0.86
N ILE A 17 21.37 6.41 -0.43
CA ILE A 17 20.11 5.86 -0.98
C ILE A 17 19.84 4.44 -0.44
N ILE A 18 20.88 3.62 -0.34
CA ILE A 18 20.77 2.23 0.15
C ILE A 18 20.53 2.17 1.67
N ALA A 19 21.02 3.15 2.43
CA ALA A 19 20.90 3.17 3.90
C ALA A 19 19.52 3.58 4.44
N PHE A 20 18.62 4.13 3.60
CA PHE A 20 17.32 4.67 4.03
C PHE A 20 16.05 3.98 3.47
N PRO A 21 15.98 2.64 3.27
CA PRO A 21 14.71 2.00 2.89
C PRO A 21 13.70 2.01 4.05
N ALA A 22 14.14 2.21 5.29
CA ALA A 22 13.31 2.16 6.49
C ALA A 22 12.38 3.37 6.69
N VAL A 23 12.55 4.45 5.90
CA VAL A 23 11.65 5.63 5.93
C VAL A 23 10.44 5.44 5.01
N LEU A 24 10.35 4.30 4.31
CA LEU A 24 9.12 3.86 3.64
C LEU A 24 8.14 3.33 4.69
N LEU A 25 7.61 4.26 5.49
CA LEU A 25 6.56 3.98 6.47
C LEU A 25 5.34 3.43 5.72
N ALA A 26 5.05 2.14 5.93
CA ALA A 26 3.73 1.52 5.72
C ALA A 26 2.99 1.99 4.46
N GLN A 27 3.35 1.45 3.29
CA GLN A 27 2.51 1.62 2.10
C GLN A 27 1.21 0.84 2.33
N ALA A 28 0.23 1.49 2.93
CA ALA A 28 -1.09 0.93 3.12
C ALA A 28 -1.73 0.79 1.74
N VAL A 29 -2.06 -0.45 1.38
CA VAL A 29 -2.87 -0.73 0.19
C VAL A 29 -4.31 -0.43 0.58
N TYR A 30 -4.83 0.68 0.08
CA TYR A 30 -6.23 1.05 0.21
C TYR A 30 -6.99 0.58 -1.03
N GLY A 31 -8.19 0.04 -0.82
CA GLY A 31 -9.09 -0.40 -1.87
C GLY A 31 -10.54 -0.14 -1.48
N SER A 32 -11.40 0.02 -2.48
CA SER A 32 -12.84 0.25 -2.30
C SER A 32 -13.60 -1.04 -2.58
N ILE A 33 -14.54 -1.41 -1.72
CA ILE A 33 -15.56 -2.43 -2.02
C ILE A 33 -16.84 -1.67 -2.34
N PHE A 34 -17.40 -1.86 -3.53
CA PHE A 34 -18.61 -1.19 -3.98
C PHE A 34 -19.56 -2.18 -4.67
N GLY A 35 -20.86 -1.96 -4.51
CA GLY A 35 -21.90 -2.81 -5.09
C GLY A 35 -23.27 -2.54 -4.48
N THR A 36 -24.29 -3.23 -5.00
CA THR A 36 -25.68 -3.19 -4.50
C THR A 36 -26.07 -4.54 -3.94
N VAL A 37 -26.85 -4.55 -2.85
CA VAL A 37 -27.46 -5.77 -2.33
C VAL A 37 -28.81 -5.96 -2.99
N THR A 38 -28.99 -7.08 -3.70
CA THR A 38 -30.26 -7.44 -4.35
C THR A 38 -30.80 -8.77 -3.86
N ASP A 39 -32.12 -8.94 -3.88
CA ASP A 39 -32.77 -10.23 -3.64
C ASP A 39 -32.77 -11.13 -4.90
N THR A 40 -33.37 -12.31 -4.80
CA THR A 40 -33.48 -13.29 -5.91
C THR A 40 -34.33 -12.79 -7.08
N ASN A 41 -35.11 -11.73 -6.88
CA ASN A 41 -35.95 -11.11 -7.89
C ASN A 41 -35.29 -9.87 -8.51
N GLY A 42 -34.10 -9.49 -8.03
CA GLY A 42 -33.33 -8.34 -8.51
C GLY A 42 -33.68 -7.01 -7.85
N ALA A 43 -34.53 -7.00 -6.81
CA ALA A 43 -34.87 -5.78 -6.09
C ALA A 43 -33.79 -5.39 -5.08
N ALA A 44 -33.59 -4.08 -4.87
CA ALA A 44 -32.63 -3.58 -3.89
C ALA A 44 -33.07 -3.85 -2.45
N VAL A 45 -32.17 -4.36 -1.62
CA VAL A 45 -32.42 -4.63 -0.20
C VAL A 45 -32.12 -3.36 0.62
N VAL A 46 -33.15 -2.56 0.88
CA VAL A 46 -33.04 -1.32 1.67
C VAL A 46 -32.71 -1.65 3.13
N GLY A 47 -31.73 -0.95 3.70
CA GLY A 47 -31.33 -1.13 5.10
C GLY A 47 -30.46 -2.36 5.36
N ALA A 48 -29.89 -2.97 4.31
CA ALA A 48 -28.94 -4.07 4.48
C ALA A 48 -27.70 -3.62 5.27
N THR A 49 -27.36 -4.37 6.32
CA THR A 49 -26.09 -4.22 7.05
C THR A 49 -25.01 -5.05 6.37
N VAL A 50 -23.87 -4.43 6.08
CA VAL A 50 -22.69 -5.09 5.51
C VAL A 50 -21.55 -5.03 6.52
N THR A 51 -21.04 -6.20 6.92
CA THR A 51 -19.90 -6.36 7.82
C THR A 51 -18.71 -6.90 7.03
N ILE A 52 -17.52 -6.32 7.22
CA ILE A 52 -16.32 -6.65 6.44
C ILE A 52 -15.24 -7.17 7.39
N THR A 53 -14.88 -8.43 7.25
CA THR A 53 -13.76 -9.02 8.01
C THR A 53 -12.49 -9.07 7.18
N ASP A 54 -11.43 -8.42 7.66
CA ASP A 54 -10.08 -8.57 7.11
C ASP A 54 -9.38 -9.75 7.80
N LEU A 55 -9.29 -10.87 7.10
CA LEU A 55 -8.69 -12.12 7.61
C LEU A 55 -7.19 -12.00 7.88
N ASN A 56 -6.48 -11.14 7.14
CA ASN A 56 -5.04 -10.96 7.29
C ASN A 56 -4.71 -10.08 8.49
N LYS A 57 -5.59 -9.13 8.80
CA LYS A 57 -5.43 -8.22 9.94
C LYS A 57 -6.20 -8.66 11.18
N GLY A 58 -7.12 -9.61 11.06
CA GLY A 58 -7.96 -10.10 12.16
C GLY A 58 -8.94 -9.04 12.70
N VAL A 59 -9.41 -8.13 11.84
CA VAL A 59 -10.36 -7.06 12.21
C VAL A 59 -11.69 -7.24 11.48
N THR A 60 -12.78 -6.77 12.07
CA THR A 60 -14.16 -6.84 11.55
C THR A 60 -14.85 -5.50 11.64
#